data_AF-A0A925JI27-F1
#
_entry.id   AF-A0A925JI27-F1
#
_cell.length_a   1.000
_cell.length_b   1.000
_cell.length_c   1.000
_cell.angle_alpha   90.00
_cell.angle_beta   90.00
_cell.angle_gamma   90.00
#
_symmetry.space_group_name_H-M   'P 1'
#
loop_
_entity.id
_entity.type
_entity.pdbx_description
1 polymer ?
#
loop_
_entity_poly.entity_id
_entity_poly.type
_entity_poly.pdbx_seq_one_letter_code
_entity_poly.pdbx_strand_id
1 'polypeptide(L)'
;MRATLQSLEIAPQKVCIQVNVGALMEDVAHSEQLLRAIKAMGMRLSLDDFGTRYSSLSNLKRFPFDKVKIDKAFVRDIAKSPQDEVIAKVVIATAH
;
A
#
# COMPACT_ATOMS: atom_id res chain seq x y z
N MET A 1 -7.02 9.10 -16.83
CA MET A 1 -7.14 7.70 -16.36
C MET A 1 -8.41 7.02 -16.84
N ARG A 2 -9.62 7.39 -16.41
CA ARG A 2 -10.86 6.70 -16.84
C ARG A 2 -11.03 6.67 -18.36
N ALA A 3 -10.88 7.80 -19.04
CA ALA A 3 -10.95 7.89 -20.50
C ALA A 3 -9.89 7.02 -21.19
N THR A 4 -8.67 6.97 -20.66
CA THR A 4 -7.58 6.14 -21.16
C THR A 4 -7.87 4.64 -21.01
N LEU A 5 -8.43 4.22 -19.88
CA LEU A 5 -8.80 2.82 -19.66
C LEU A 5 -9.95 2.40 -20.58
N GLN A 6 -10.91 3.30 -20.82
CA GLN A 6 -11.98 3.07 -21.78
C GLN A 6 -11.45 2.95 -23.21
N SER A 7 -10.55 3.83 -23.65
CA SER A 7 -9.97 3.76 -25.01
C SER A 7 -9.12 2.52 -25.25
N LEU A 8 -8.58 1.92 -24.17
CA LEU A 8 -7.79 0.69 -24.23
C LEU A 8 -8.61 -0.57 -23.94
N GLU A 9 -9.93 -0.43 -23.70
CA GLU A 9 -10.83 -1.52 -23.32
C GLU A 9 -10.35 -2.31 -22.07
N ILE A 10 -9.63 -1.64 -21.18
CA ILE A 10 -9.12 -2.22 -19.94
C ILE A 10 -10.14 -2.01 -18.82
N ALA A 11 -10.67 -3.11 -18.32
CA ALA A 11 -11.49 -3.10 -17.11
C ALA A 11 -10.70 -2.51 -15.93
N PRO A 12 -11.20 -1.46 -15.23
CA PRO A 12 -10.48 -0.81 -14.13
C PRO A 12 -10.01 -1.77 -13.03
N GLN A 13 -10.75 -2.85 -12.78
CA GLN A 13 -10.44 -3.87 -11.78
C GLN A 13 -9.16 -4.66 -12.09
N LYS A 14 -8.70 -4.63 -13.35
CA LYS A 14 -7.43 -5.24 -13.78
C LYS A 14 -6.23 -4.32 -13.57
N VAL A 15 -6.46 -3.06 -13.21
CA VAL A 15 -5.40 -2.07 -12.97
C VAL A 15 -5.16 -1.94 -11.48
N CYS A 16 -3.89 -2.05 -11.09
CA CYS A 16 -3.44 -1.80 -9.74
C CYS A 16 -2.49 -0.59 -9.75
N ILE A 17 -2.82 0.44 -8.97
CA ILE A 17 -1.95 1.58 -8.75
C ILE A 17 -1.10 1.29 -7.52
N GLN A 18 0.20 1.46 -7.66
CA GLN A 18 1.16 1.27 -6.59
C GLN A 18 1.59 2.63 -6.04
N VAL A 19 1.67 2.74 -4.72
CA VAL A 19 2.01 3.99 -4.00
C VAL A 19 3.12 3.70 -2.99
N ASN A 20 4.11 4.57 -2.91
CA ASN A 20 5.16 4.47 -1.90
C ASN A 20 4.69 5.03 -0.54
N VAL A 21 5.07 4.40 0.57
CA VAL A 21 4.77 4.89 1.94
C VAL A 21 5.25 6.33 2.17
N GLY A 22 6.45 6.69 1.72
CA GLY A 22 7.01 8.03 1.91
C GLY A 22 6.12 9.10 1.30
N ALA A 23 5.74 8.93 0.03
CA ALA A 23 4.85 9.85 -0.67
C ALA A 23 3.47 9.95 0.00
N LEU A 24 2.97 8.85 0.58
CA LEU A 24 1.71 8.84 1.33
C LEU A 24 1.76 9.71 2.59
N MET A 25 2.92 9.75 3.24
CA MET A 25 3.12 10.43 4.52
C MET A 25 3.42 11.93 4.36
N GLU A 26 3.79 12.39 3.16
CA GLU A 26 4.01 13.82 2.88
C GLU A 26 2.72 14.63 3.05
N ASP A 27 1.59 14.12 2.55
CA ASP A 27 0.26 14.69 2.79
C ASP A 27 -0.78 13.58 2.92
N VAL A 28 -1.01 13.17 4.16
CA VAL A 28 -1.92 12.06 4.52
C VAL A 28 -3.36 12.35 4.10
N ALA A 29 -3.85 13.58 4.31
CA ALA A 29 -5.25 13.93 4.07
C ALA A 29 -5.55 13.98 2.57
N HIS A 30 -4.67 14.63 1.81
CA HIS A 30 -4.78 14.69 0.35
C HIS A 30 -4.65 13.29 -0.26
N SER A 31 -3.66 12.52 0.19
CA SER A 31 -3.44 11.14 -0.29
C SER A 31 -4.65 10.25 -0.02
N GLU A 32 -5.26 10.35 1.17
CA GLU A 32 -6.45 9.57 1.51
C GLU A 32 -7.61 9.88 0.54
N GLN A 33 -7.87 11.16 0.28
CA GLN A 33 -8.93 11.59 -0.64
C GLN A 33 -8.68 11.09 -2.06
N LEU A 34 -7.45 11.23 -2.57
CA LEU A 34 -7.07 10.80 -3.91
C LEU A 34 -7.22 9.28 -4.08
N LEU A 35 -6.74 8.50 -3.10
CA LEU A 35 -6.82 7.06 -3.15
C LEU A 35 -8.26 6.56 -3.09
N ARG A 36 -9.13 7.19 -2.29
CA ARG A 36 -10.57 6.87 -2.29
C ARG A 36 -11.20 7.17 -3.66
N ALA A 37 -10.84 8.27 -4.31
CA ALA A 37 -11.33 8.58 -5.65
C ALA A 37 -10.87 7.53 -6.69
N ILE A 38 -9.61 7.08 -6.61
CA ILE A 38 -9.08 6.00 -7.46
C ILE A 38 -9.84 4.69 -7.21
N LYS A 39 -10.10 4.37 -5.94
CA LYS A 39 -10.88 3.19 -5.56
C LYS A 39 -12.31 3.23 -6.08
N ALA A 40 -12.95 4.40 -6.03
CA ALA A 40 -14.29 4.62 -6.58
C ALA A 40 -14.36 4.46 -8.12
N MET A 41 -13.22 4.54 -8.83
CA MET A 41 -13.14 4.20 -10.25
C MET A 41 -13.08 2.69 -10.51
N GLY A 42 -13.04 1.84 -9.48
CA GLY A 42 -12.98 0.39 -9.58
C GLY A 42 -11.57 -0.19 -9.69
N MET A 43 -10.53 0.63 -9.51
CA MET A 43 -9.14 0.17 -9.55
C MET A 43 -8.69 -0.43 -8.22
N ARG A 44 -7.61 -1.22 -8.28
CA ARG A 44 -6.93 -1.74 -7.10
C ARG A 44 -5.80 -0.82 -6.67
N LEU A 45 -5.46 -0.85 -5.39
CA LEU A 45 -4.41 -0.05 -4.77
C LEU A 45 -3.44 -0.97 -4.06
N SER A 46 -2.15 -0.71 -4.23
CA SER A 46 -1.09 -1.39 -3.49
C SER A 46 -0.13 -0.39 -2.84
N LEU A 47 0.29 -0.68 -1.62
CA LEU A 47 1.32 0.07 -0.91
C LEU A 47 2.68 -0.62 -1.12
N ASP A 48 3.72 0.15 -1.42
CA ASP A 48 5.09 -0.32 -1.61
C ASP A 48 6.05 0.13 -0.50
N ASP A 49 7.18 -0.58 -0.40
CA ASP A 49 8.29 -0.29 0.51
C ASP A 49 7.91 -0.26 2.00
N PHE A 50 6.89 -1.04 2.39
CA PHE A 50 6.54 -1.17 3.79
C PHE A 50 7.71 -1.82 4.58
N GLY A 51 8.12 -1.18 5.69
CA GLY A 51 9.21 -1.66 6.56
C GLY A 51 10.56 -0.95 6.38
N THR A 52 10.68 0.08 5.52
CA THR A 52 11.97 0.74 5.21
C THR A 52 12.29 2.01 6.02
N ARG A 53 11.25 2.68 6.54
CA ARG A 53 11.22 3.80 7.53
C ARG A 53 9.82 4.46 7.43
N TYR A 54 9.27 4.99 8.53
CA TYR A 54 7.95 5.69 8.63
C TYR A 54 6.66 4.84 8.74
N SER A 55 6.73 3.65 9.32
CA SER A 55 5.58 2.73 9.33
C SER A 55 4.87 2.65 10.68
N SER A 56 3.99 3.62 11.00
CA SER A 56 2.97 3.35 12.03
C SER A 56 1.79 2.64 11.37
N LEU A 57 1.57 1.37 11.76
CA LEU A 57 0.43 0.55 11.32
C LEU A 57 -0.92 1.23 11.52
N SER A 58 -1.01 2.16 12.48
CA SER A 58 -2.22 2.91 12.77
C SER A 58 -2.70 3.76 11.59
N ASN A 59 -1.80 4.26 10.75
CA ASN A 59 -2.19 5.05 9.57
C ASN A 59 -2.67 4.16 8.41
N LEU A 60 -2.17 2.93 8.31
CA LEU A 60 -2.51 1.99 7.24
C LEU A 60 -4.00 1.62 7.21
N LYS A 61 -4.61 1.46 8.39
CA LYS A 61 -6.05 1.12 8.52
C LYS A 61 -6.98 2.17 7.91
N ARG A 62 -6.50 3.40 7.69
CA ARG A 62 -7.29 4.50 7.14
C ARG A 62 -7.39 4.45 5.62
N PHE A 63 -6.43 3.80 4.95
CA PHE A 63 -6.33 3.81 3.50
C PHE A 63 -7.00 2.60 2.84
N PRO A 64 -7.61 2.76 1.65
CA PRO A 64 -8.34 1.70 0.97
C PRO A 64 -7.43 0.77 0.14
N PHE A 65 -6.32 0.28 0.71
CA PHE A 65 -5.39 -0.61 0.01
C PHE A 65 -5.90 -2.05 -0.10
N ASP A 66 -5.68 -2.69 -1.25
CA ASP A 66 -5.96 -4.12 -1.46
C ASP A 66 -4.75 -5.01 -1.19
N LYS A 67 -3.55 -4.40 -1.22
CA LYS A 67 -2.28 -5.12 -1.08
C LYS A 67 -1.26 -4.23 -0.39
N VAL A 68 -0.49 -4.84 0.52
CA VAL A 68 0.70 -4.23 1.10
C VAL A 68 1.90 -5.06 0.65
N LYS A 69 2.90 -4.40 0.06
CA LYS A 69 4.17 -5.02 -0.32
C LYS A 69 5.22 -4.67 0.74
N ILE A 70 5.79 -5.71 1.32
CA ILE A 70 6.87 -5.61 2.29
C ILE A 70 8.19 -5.49 1.52
N ASP A 71 9.04 -4.56 1.94
CA ASP A 71 10.34 -4.34 1.30
C ASP A 71 11.26 -5.56 1.43
N LYS A 72 12.08 -5.77 0.38
CA LYS A 72 12.98 -6.92 0.30
C LYS A 72 14.11 -6.87 1.32
N ALA A 73 14.60 -5.68 1.69
CA ALA A 73 15.63 -5.58 2.72
C ALA A 73 15.07 -6.02 4.07
N PHE A 74 13.84 -5.61 4.40
CA PHE A 74 13.15 -6.08 5.60
C PHE A 74 13.01 -7.61 5.61
N VAL A 75 12.55 -8.22 4.51
CA VAL A 75 12.44 -9.69 4.40
C VAL A 75 13.79 -10.41 4.52
N ARG A 76 14.88 -9.83 4.00
CA ARG A 76 16.21 -10.45 4.09
C ARG A 76 16.75 -10.45 5.52
N ASP A 77 16.47 -9.39 6.27
CA ASP A 77 17.07 -9.16 7.58
C ASP A 77 16.17 -9.69 8.72
N ILE A 78 14.91 -10.04 8.41
CA ILE A 78 13.95 -10.58 9.36
C ILE A 78 14.40 -11.84 10.11
N ALA A 79 15.13 -12.73 9.42
CA ALA A 79 15.62 -13.98 10.01
C ALA A 79 16.84 -13.75 10.92
N LYS A 80 17.39 -12.53 10.92
CA LYS A 80 18.61 -12.16 11.67
C LYS A 80 18.30 -11.32 12.90
N SER A 81 17.05 -10.84 13.03
CA SER A 81 16.61 -9.95 14.10
C SER A 81 15.29 -10.46 14.68
N PRO A 82 15.28 -10.95 15.93
CA PRO A 82 14.04 -11.33 16.62
C PRO A 82 13.01 -10.18 16.67
N GLN A 83 13.47 -8.94 16.59
CA GLN A 83 12.63 -7.75 16.59
C GLN A 83 11.91 -7.55 15.25
N ASP A 84 12.60 -7.81 14.13
CA ASP A 84 11.99 -7.73 12.80
C ASP A 84 10.98 -8.87 12.57
N GLU A 85 11.25 -10.06 13.13
CA GLU A 85 10.30 -11.18 13.09
C GLU A 85 8.97 -10.83 13.78
N VAL A 86 9.03 -10.15 14.93
CA VAL A 86 7.85 -9.65 15.62
C VAL A 86 7.11 -8.63 14.77
N ILE A 87 7.81 -7.70 14.12
CA ILE A 87 7.20 -6.69 13.26
C ILE A 87 6.45 -7.36 12.09
N ALA A 88 7.03 -8.35 11.40
CA ALA A 88 6.30 -9.06 10.34
C ALA A 88 5.05 -9.77 10.85
N LYS A 89 5.14 -10.46 11.99
CA LYS A 89 3.98 -11.16 12.57
C LYS A 89 2.84 -10.17 12.86
N VAL A 90 3.16 -8.99 13.39
CA VAL A 90 2.18 -7.93 13.62
C VAL A 90 1.59 -7.43 12.29
N VAL A 91 2.41 -7.19 11.28
CA VAL A 91 1.96 -6.72 9.96
C VAL A 91 0.99 -7.73 9.32
N ILE A 92 1.37 -9.01 9.31
CA ILE A 92 0.52 -10.12 8.82
C ILE A 92 -0.79 -10.19 9.61
N ALA A 93 -0.73 -10.06 10.94
CA ALA A 93 -1.92 -10.08 11.78
C ALA A 93 -2.87 -8.90 11.55
N THR A 94 -2.34 -7.72 11.17
CA THR A 94 -3.15 -6.51 10.88
C THR A 94 -3.65 -6.40 9.43
N ALA A 95 -3.16 -7.26 8.54
CA ALA A 95 -3.54 -7.26 7.12
C ALA A 95 -4.81 -8.09 6.83
N HIS A 96 -5.32 -8.83 7.83
CA HIS A 96 -6.64 -9.46 7.83
C HIS A 96 -7.70 -8.51 8.42
#